data_AF-A0A0F2LM23-F1
#
_entry.id   AF-A0A0F2LM23-F1
#
_cell.length_a   1.000
_cell.length_b   1.000
_cell.length_c   1.000
_cell.angle_alpha   90.00
_cell.angle_beta   90.00
_cell.angle_gamma   90.00
#
_symmetry.space_group_name_H-M   'P 1'
#
loop_
_entity.id
_entity.type
_entity.pdbx_description
1 polymer ?
#
loop_
_entity_poly.entity_id
_entity_poly.type
_entity_poly.pdbx_seq_one_letter_code
_entity_poly.pdbx_strand_id
1 'polypeptide(L)'
;NGAEGVYFLCPEGLYVYNALSGDKGYFAFEVIKPFINEPIHAGCWARKLGVEGQDKECAGLFLTSYMGGQVYMRQKNILTVCPFSTWKFGTRSVYSKFYSAEASKLKAITGETVTLPDTVMIEIIVNAIRDASLRSIDEIASKVDLWKVGGRNYFVLIVIPIVRKEFTSVLRAKLSEDANVVKFLKVVVEDQILLNEKVSKYVDAVRSYDVEPIVREIVQRVSNSRNLAFENKDVVESQSFSEALRDVLKSIATASTLQTIIVEVASAS
;
A
#
# COMPACT_ATOMS: atom_id res chain seq x y z
N ASN A 1 -19.99 -32.60 18.79
CA ASN A 1 -18.87 -33.28 18.10
C ASN A 1 -17.89 -32.22 17.66
N GLY A 2 -16.99 -31.85 18.57
CA GLY A 2 -16.03 -30.76 18.43
C GLY A 2 -14.83 -31.14 17.57
N ALA A 3 -14.15 -30.13 17.06
CA ALA A 3 -13.00 -30.22 16.17
C ALA A 3 -11.75 -30.74 16.91
N GLU A 4 -11.49 -32.05 16.87
CA GLU A 4 -10.21 -32.64 17.28
C GLU A 4 -9.34 -32.89 16.03
N GLY A 5 -8.23 -32.15 15.89
CA GLY A 5 -7.27 -32.32 14.79
C GLY A 5 -6.43 -31.07 14.48
N VAL A 6 -5.38 -31.22 13.67
CA VAL A 6 -4.57 -30.09 13.16
C VAL A 6 -5.21 -29.54 11.89
N TYR A 7 -5.60 -28.25 11.92
CA TYR A 7 -6.28 -27.58 10.81
C TYR A 7 -5.34 -26.67 10.04
N PHE A 8 -5.39 -26.78 8.71
CA PHE A 8 -4.59 -25.96 7.81
C PHE A 8 -5.49 -24.98 7.05
N LEU A 9 -5.10 -23.71 7.03
CA LEU A 9 -5.80 -22.65 6.28
C LEU A 9 -5.39 -22.60 4.81
N CYS A 10 -4.26 -23.22 4.44
CA CYS A 10 -3.75 -23.26 3.07
C CYS A 10 -3.49 -24.70 2.64
N PRO A 11 -3.84 -25.06 1.39
CA PRO A 11 -3.72 -26.41 0.87
C PRO A 11 -2.26 -26.88 0.76
N GLU A 12 -1.31 -25.96 0.54
CA GLU A 12 0.13 -26.23 0.51
C GLU A 12 0.62 -26.83 1.83
N GLY A 13 0.25 -26.20 2.95
CA GLY A 13 0.66 -26.62 4.28
C GLY A 13 0.10 -28.00 4.63
N LEU A 14 -1.16 -28.25 4.27
CA LEU A 14 -1.79 -29.56 4.47
C LEU A 14 -1.10 -30.65 3.65
N TYR A 15 -0.79 -30.37 2.38
CA TYR A 15 -0.13 -31.34 1.51
C TYR A 15 1.24 -31.75 2.09
N VAL A 16 2.04 -30.78 2.52
CA VAL A 16 3.36 -31.05 3.13
C VAL A 16 3.21 -31.82 4.44
N TYR A 17 2.27 -31.42 5.31
CA TYR A 17 2.03 -32.09 6.58
C TYR A 17 1.64 -33.56 6.38
N ASN A 18 0.66 -33.84 5.54
CA ASN A 18 0.19 -35.21 5.29
C ASN A 18 1.27 -36.07 4.61
N ALA A 19 2.10 -35.48 3.75
CA ALA A 19 3.16 -36.21 3.06
C ALA A 19 4.35 -36.55 3.96
N LEU A 20 4.68 -35.71 4.94
CA LEU A 20 5.91 -35.83 5.75
C LEU A 20 5.70 -36.37 7.16
N SER A 21 4.56 -36.08 7.81
CA SER A 21 4.35 -36.41 9.22
C SER A 21 3.81 -37.82 9.46
N GLY A 22 3.18 -38.44 8.45
CA GLY A 22 2.40 -39.67 8.64
C GLY A 22 1.05 -39.46 9.35
N ASP A 23 0.81 -38.26 9.89
CA ASP A 23 -0.43 -37.86 10.53
C ASP A 23 -1.39 -37.21 9.54
N LYS A 24 -2.70 -37.26 9.86
CA LYS A 24 -3.76 -36.68 9.03
C LYS A 24 -4.15 -35.30 9.53
N GLY A 25 -3.75 -34.26 8.80
CA GLY A 25 -4.28 -32.91 8.95
C GLY A 25 -5.63 -32.75 8.24
N TYR A 26 -6.33 -31.67 8.59
CA TYR A 26 -7.62 -31.31 7.99
C TYR A 26 -7.53 -29.98 7.26
N PHE A 27 -8.16 -29.89 6.08
CA PHE A 27 -8.27 -28.62 5.38
C PHE A 27 -9.41 -27.81 6.02
N ALA A 28 -9.08 -26.68 6.66
CA ALA A 28 -10.07 -25.86 7.35
C ALA A 28 -11.18 -25.35 6.43
N PHE A 29 -10.87 -25.18 5.13
CA PHE A 29 -11.86 -24.80 4.13
C PHE A 29 -13.01 -25.81 4.02
N GLU A 30 -12.77 -27.12 4.13
CA GLU A 30 -13.83 -28.13 4.03
C GLU A 30 -14.89 -28.00 5.13
N VAL A 31 -14.49 -27.51 6.31
CA VAL A 31 -15.42 -27.25 7.43
C VAL A 31 -16.34 -26.06 7.13
N ILE A 32 -15.82 -25.03 6.47
CA ILE A 32 -16.55 -23.79 6.21
C ILE A 32 -17.23 -23.76 4.84
N LYS A 33 -16.84 -24.65 3.92
CA LYS A 33 -17.35 -24.74 2.54
C LYS A 33 -18.88 -24.73 2.45
N PRO A 34 -19.66 -25.41 3.32
CA PRO A 34 -21.11 -25.35 3.27
C PRO A 34 -21.72 -23.95 3.48
N PHE A 35 -20.96 -23.02 4.06
CA PHE A 35 -21.38 -21.65 4.33
C PHE A 35 -20.86 -20.64 3.30
N ILE A 36 -20.19 -21.11 2.23
CA ILE A 36 -19.66 -20.27 1.16
C ILE A 36 -20.48 -20.48 -0.11
N ASN A 37 -21.25 -19.47 -0.51
CA ASN A 37 -22.11 -19.50 -1.71
C ASN A 37 -21.51 -18.75 -2.91
N GLU A 38 -20.28 -18.25 -2.77
CA GLU A 38 -19.63 -17.37 -3.76
C GLU A 38 -18.64 -18.14 -4.63
N PRO A 39 -18.31 -17.60 -5.82
CA PRO A 39 -17.27 -18.18 -6.65
C PRO A 39 -15.94 -18.28 -5.90
N ILE A 40 -15.26 -19.41 -6.06
CA ILE A 40 -14.03 -19.77 -5.39
C ILE A 40 -12.91 -19.88 -6.41
N HIS A 41 -11.76 -19.30 -6.06
CA HIS A 41 -10.49 -19.54 -6.71
C HIS A 41 -9.83 -20.76 -6.08
N ALA A 42 -9.71 -21.82 -6.87
CA ALA A 42 -9.03 -23.05 -6.51
C ALA A 42 -7.70 -23.13 -7.28
N GLY A 43 -6.65 -22.63 -6.64
CA GLY A 43 -5.29 -22.76 -7.15
C GLY A 43 -4.83 -24.22 -7.26
N CYS A 44 -3.67 -24.45 -7.88
CA CYS A 44 -3.15 -25.80 -8.15
C CYS A 44 -3.15 -26.73 -6.93
N TRP A 45 -2.74 -26.22 -5.76
CA TRP A 45 -2.70 -27.01 -4.53
C TRP A 45 -4.09 -27.34 -3.99
N ALA A 46 -5.03 -26.40 -4.03
CA ALA A 46 -6.41 -26.65 -3.65
C ALA A 46 -7.04 -27.73 -4.54
N ARG A 47 -6.80 -27.67 -5.86
CA ARG A 47 -7.31 -28.67 -6.81
C ARG A 47 -6.71 -30.05 -6.63
N LYS A 48 -5.42 -30.14 -6.27
CA LYS A 48 -4.78 -31.41 -5.90
C LYS A 48 -5.44 -32.08 -4.68
N LEU A 49 -6.07 -31.29 -3.82
CA LEU A 49 -6.83 -31.79 -2.66
C LEU A 49 -8.32 -32.00 -2.97
N GLY A 50 -8.73 -31.94 -4.24
CA GLY A 50 -10.12 -32.16 -4.66
C GLY A 50 -11.04 -30.95 -4.52
N VAL A 51 -10.49 -29.77 -4.24
CA VAL A 51 -11.30 -28.54 -4.20
C VAL A 51 -11.51 -27.99 -5.60
N GLU A 52 -12.75 -27.97 -6.03
CA GLU A 52 -13.15 -27.32 -7.27
C GLU A 52 -13.49 -25.84 -7.05
N GLY A 53 -13.14 -25.01 -8.03
CA GLY A 53 -13.40 -23.59 -8.05
C GLY A 53 -13.65 -23.11 -9.47
N GLN A 54 -14.33 -21.97 -9.58
CA GLN A 54 -14.68 -21.30 -10.82
C GLN A 54 -13.45 -20.64 -11.46
N ASP A 55 -12.50 -20.16 -10.66
CA ASP A 55 -11.18 -19.71 -11.11
C ASP A 55 -10.12 -20.76 -10.73
N LYS A 56 -9.25 -21.10 -11.67
CA LYS A 56 -8.34 -22.26 -11.58
C LYS A 56 -6.88 -21.88 -11.83
N GLU A 57 -6.55 -20.60 -11.77
CA GLU A 57 -5.19 -20.12 -12.01
C GLU A 57 -4.19 -20.71 -10.99
N CYS A 58 -3.05 -21.22 -11.46
CA CYS A 58 -2.06 -21.86 -10.59
C CYS A 58 -0.92 -20.94 -10.20
N ALA A 59 -0.45 -20.17 -11.16
CA ALA A 59 0.53 -19.13 -10.98
C ALA A 59 -0.23 -17.82 -11.16
N GLY A 60 -0.63 -17.21 -10.05
CA GLY A 60 -1.05 -15.80 -10.10
C GLY A 60 0.11 -14.97 -10.66
N LEU A 61 -0.22 -13.83 -11.27
CA LEU A 61 0.73 -12.93 -11.91
C LEU A 61 1.87 -12.61 -10.93
N PHE A 62 2.98 -13.33 -11.07
CA PHE A 62 4.13 -13.28 -10.15
C PHE A 62 4.89 -11.95 -10.24
N LEU A 63 4.55 -11.14 -11.24
CA LEU A 63 5.16 -9.86 -11.49
C LEU A 63 4.21 -8.77 -11.01
N THR A 64 4.36 -8.40 -9.73
CA THR A 64 3.93 -7.07 -9.26
C THR A 64 4.65 -5.96 -10.02
N SER A 65 5.75 -6.28 -10.73
CA SER A 65 6.43 -5.38 -11.66
C SER A 65 6.78 -6.08 -12.99
N TYR A 66 6.31 -5.57 -14.13
CA TYR A 66 6.81 -5.93 -15.46
C TYR A 66 7.62 -4.74 -16.01
N MET A 67 8.87 -4.98 -16.42
CA MET A 67 9.78 -3.92 -16.87
C MET A 67 9.89 -2.72 -15.91
N GLY A 68 9.88 -2.98 -14.59
CA GLY A 68 9.97 -1.93 -13.57
C GLY A 68 8.68 -1.12 -13.34
N GLY A 69 7.62 -1.35 -14.12
CA GLY A 69 6.29 -0.76 -13.91
C GLY A 69 5.39 -1.70 -13.11
N GLN A 70 4.64 -1.16 -12.13
CA GLN A 70 3.65 -1.95 -11.40
C GLN A 70 2.56 -2.46 -12.35
N VAL A 71 2.36 -3.77 -12.44
CA VAL A 71 1.21 -4.33 -13.15
C VAL A 71 0.03 -4.37 -12.18
N TYR A 72 -0.97 -3.54 -12.45
CA TYR A 72 -2.17 -3.48 -11.61
C TYR A 72 -2.92 -4.82 -11.67
N MET A 73 -2.88 -5.59 -10.58
CA MET A 73 -3.70 -6.79 -10.46
C MET A 73 -5.16 -6.37 -10.30
N ARG A 74 -5.98 -6.63 -11.32
CA ARG A 74 -7.42 -6.42 -11.26
C ARG A 74 -8.00 -7.26 -10.13
N GLN A 75 -8.64 -6.61 -9.16
CA GLN A 75 -9.37 -7.30 -8.10
C GLN A 75 -10.49 -8.13 -8.71
N LYS A 76 -10.44 -9.44 -8.51
CA LYS A 76 -11.47 -10.41 -8.89
C LYS A 76 -12.47 -10.51 -7.75
N ASN A 77 -13.76 -10.47 -8.07
CA ASN A 77 -14.83 -10.72 -7.10
C ASN A 77 -15.00 -12.24 -6.86
N ILE A 78 -13.93 -12.88 -6.41
CA ILE A 78 -13.80 -14.34 -6.21
C ILE A 78 -13.08 -14.56 -4.88
N LEU A 79 -13.46 -15.61 -4.16
CA LEU A 79 -12.85 -15.97 -2.88
C LEU A 79 -11.72 -16.99 -3.05
N THR A 80 -10.54 -16.74 -2.51
CA THR A 80 -9.44 -17.69 -2.45
C THR A 80 -9.44 -18.45 -1.13
N VAL A 81 -9.28 -19.77 -1.22
CA VAL A 81 -9.28 -20.67 -0.06
C VAL A 81 -8.11 -20.41 0.90
N CYS A 82 -6.93 -20.07 0.39
CA CYS A 82 -5.76 -19.75 1.21
C CYS A 82 -5.66 -18.24 1.48
N PRO A 83 -5.67 -17.78 2.74
CA PRO A 83 -5.62 -16.36 3.06
C PRO A 83 -4.32 -15.69 2.59
N PHE A 84 -3.21 -16.43 2.59
CA PHE A 84 -1.89 -15.90 2.21
C PHE A 84 -1.67 -15.74 0.71
N SER A 85 -2.57 -16.25 -0.14
CA SER A 85 -2.45 -16.12 -1.60
C SER A 85 -3.44 -15.12 -2.20
N THR A 86 -4.26 -14.47 -1.37
CA THR A 86 -5.24 -13.46 -1.79
C THR A 86 -4.64 -12.35 -2.63
N TRP A 87 -3.50 -11.79 -2.21
CA TRP A 87 -2.77 -10.77 -2.95
C TRP A 87 -2.33 -11.26 -4.33
N LYS A 88 -1.79 -12.48 -4.43
CA LYS A 88 -1.23 -13.07 -5.67
C LYS A 88 -2.27 -13.22 -6.78
N PHE A 89 -3.54 -13.40 -6.40
CA PHE A 89 -4.64 -13.61 -7.32
C PHE A 89 -5.58 -12.40 -7.41
N GLY A 90 -5.31 -11.32 -6.66
CA GLY A 90 -6.21 -10.18 -6.56
C GLY A 90 -7.59 -10.58 -6.05
N THR A 91 -7.68 -11.45 -5.04
CA THR A 91 -8.92 -12.07 -4.54
C THR A 91 -9.10 -11.80 -3.04
N ARG A 92 -10.24 -12.19 -2.47
CA ARG A 92 -10.51 -12.11 -1.03
C ARG A 92 -10.45 -13.48 -0.37
N SER A 93 -10.14 -13.58 0.93
CA SER A 93 -10.12 -14.88 1.60
C SER A 93 -11.53 -15.40 1.90
N VAL A 94 -11.76 -16.70 1.76
CA VAL A 94 -12.97 -17.39 2.26
C VAL A 94 -13.20 -17.17 3.76
N TYR A 95 -12.13 -17.03 4.55
CA TYR A 95 -12.22 -16.83 6.00
C TYR A 95 -12.69 -15.42 6.39
N SER A 96 -12.57 -14.44 5.48
CA SER A 96 -13.05 -13.07 5.71
C SER A 96 -14.57 -13.00 5.93
N LYS A 97 -15.32 -14.03 5.50
CA LYS A 97 -16.77 -14.13 5.72
C LYS A 97 -17.14 -14.32 7.18
N PHE A 98 -16.32 -15.06 7.93
CA PHE A 98 -16.60 -15.38 9.33
C PHE A 98 -16.07 -14.33 10.29
N TYR A 99 -15.01 -13.61 9.90
CA TYR A 99 -14.60 -12.38 10.59
C TYR A 99 -15.75 -11.37 10.65
N SER A 100 -16.66 -11.40 9.65
CA SER A 100 -17.82 -10.52 9.60
C SER A 100 -18.94 -10.90 10.56
N ALA A 101 -19.03 -12.07 11.20
CA ALA A 101 -20.18 -12.32 12.07
C ALA A 101 -20.08 -11.55 13.41
N GLU A 102 -18.88 -11.46 13.99
CA GLU A 102 -18.60 -10.63 15.17
C GLU A 102 -18.24 -9.19 14.80
N ALA A 103 -17.50 -8.97 13.72
CA ALA A 103 -17.26 -7.61 13.23
C ALA A 103 -18.51 -6.95 12.65
N SER A 104 -19.47 -7.69 12.08
CA SER A 104 -20.77 -7.12 11.64
C SER A 104 -21.74 -6.92 12.80
N LYS A 105 -21.62 -7.65 13.91
CA LYS A 105 -22.35 -7.31 15.14
C LYS A 105 -21.85 -5.98 15.73
N LEU A 106 -20.55 -5.70 15.64
CA LEU A 106 -19.98 -4.38 15.96
C LEU A 106 -20.34 -3.30 14.91
N LYS A 107 -20.30 -3.60 13.60
CA LYS A 107 -20.68 -2.66 12.52
C LYS A 107 -22.18 -2.34 12.44
N ALA A 108 -23.05 -3.26 12.89
CA ALA A 108 -24.49 -3.01 12.95
C ALA A 108 -24.88 -2.08 14.11
N ILE A 109 -24.01 -1.91 15.11
CA ILE A 109 -24.21 -0.99 16.23
C ILE A 109 -23.75 0.44 15.87
N THR A 110 -22.83 0.61 14.92
CA THR A 110 -22.27 1.93 14.54
C THR A 110 -22.76 2.53 13.22
N GLY A 111 -23.50 1.76 12.41
CA GLY A 111 -24.39 2.33 11.39
C GLY A 111 -23.76 3.29 10.37
N GLU A 112 -22.64 2.94 9.73
CA GLU A 112 -22.20 3.52 8.45
C GLU A 112 -20.99 2.72 7.93
N THR A 113 -21.14 1.88 6.90
CA THR A 113 -19.99 1.28 6.22
C THR A 113 -19.41 2.31 5.25
N VAL A 114 -18.58 3.23 5.75
CA VAL A 114 -17.79 4.11 4.89
C VAL A 114 -16.62 3.31 4.34
N THR A 115 -16.77 2.80 3.12
CA THR A 115 -15.68 2.17 2.38
C THR A 115 -15.14 3.14 1.33
N LEU A 116 -13.87 3.49 1.42
CA LEU A 116 -13.18 4.33 0.44
C LEU A 116 -12.30 3.46 -0.48
N PRO A 117 -12.36 3.63 -1.82
CA PRO A 117 -11.44 2.94 -2.71
C PRO A 117 -9.99 3.32 -2.42
N ASP A 118 -9.09 2.34 -2.37
CA ASP A 118 -7.67 2.61 -2.08
C ASP A 118 -7.01 3.55 -3.11
N THR A 119 -7.51 3.58 -4.34
CA THR A 119 -7.05 4.50 -5.40
C THR A 119 -7.23 5.96 -5.00
N VAL A 120 -8.33 6.30 -4.30
CA VAL A 120 -8.60 7.68 -3.85
C VAL A 120 -7.54 8.11 -2.83
N MET A 121 -7.23 7.26 -1.85
CA MET A 121 -6.18 7.56 -0.86
C MET A 121 -4.80 7.70 -1.52
N ILE A 122 -4.48 6.81 -2.46
CA ILE A 122 -3.20 6.85 -3.18
C ILE A 122 -3.09 8.16 -3.98
N GLU A 123 -4.14 8.56 -4.69
CA GLU A 123 -4.19 9.81 -5.45
C GLU A 123 -4.02 11.03 -4.53
N ILE A 124 -4.70 11.07 -3.38
CA ILE A 124 -4.54 12.13 -2.39
C ILE A 124 -3.08 12.22 -1.92
N ILE A 125 -2.45 11.08 -1.60
CA ILE A 125 -1.06 11.04 -1.12
C ILE A 125 -0.09 11.49 -2.20
N VAL A 126 -0.24 11.01 -3.44
CA VAL A 126 0.62 11.39 -4.58
C VAL A 126 0.49 12.88 -4.88
N ASN A 127 -0.75 13.41 -4.89
CA ASN A 127 -0.99 14.83 -5.07
C ASN A 127 -0.39 15.66 -3.93
N ALA A 128 -0.46 15.16 -2.68
CA ALA A 128 0.21 15.80 -1.55
C ALA A 128 1.73 15.82 -1.70
N ILE A 129 2.35 14.74 -2.20
CA ILE A 129 3.79 14.70 -2.51
C ILE A 129 4.15 15.74 -3.57
N ARG A 130 3.39 15.80 -4.66
CA ARG A 130 3.60 16.79 -5.72
C ARG A 130 3.51 18.21 -5.16
N ASP A 131 2.41 18.54 -4.50
CA ASP A 131 2.17 19.89 -3.97
C ASP A 131 3.24 20.29 -2.93
N ALA A 132 3.62 19.37 -2.04
CA ALA A 132 4.67 19.62 -1.05
C ALA A 132 6.05 19.87 -1.69
N SER A 133 6.37 19.10 -2.73
CA SER A 133 7.62 19.26 -3.46
C SER A 133 7.67 20.59 -4.20
N LEU A 134 6.55 21.00 -4.79
CA LEU A 134 6.42 22.31 -5.44
C LEU A 134 6.52 23.46 -4.43
N ARG A 135 5.96 23.32 -3.22
CA ARG A 135 6.13 24.31 -2.14
C ARG A 135 7.57 24.40 -1.63
N SER A 136 8.34 23.33 -1.80
CA SER A 136 9.72 23.23 -1.31
C SER A 136 10.78 23.71 -2.32
N ILE A 137 10.40 24.16 -3.53
CA ILE A 137 11.36 24.45 -4.63
C ILE A 137 12.47 25.40 -4.22
N ASP A 138 12.11 26.51 -3.60
CA ASP A 138 13.06 27.57 -3.25
C ASP A 138 14.03 27.11 -2.15
N GLU A 139 13.54 26.26 -1.23
CA GLU A 139 14.39 25.67 -0.19
C GLU A 139 15.29 24.59 -0.79
N ILE A 140 14.78 23.73 -1.67
CA ILE A 140 15.57 22.73 -2.43
C ILE A 140 16.68 23.44 -3.22
N ALA A 141 16.35 24.51 -3.94
CA ALA A 141 17.30 25.30 -4.73
C ALA A 141 18.43 25.87 -3.86
N SER A 142 18.09 26.39 -2.67
CA SER A 142 19.09 26.92 -1.71
C SER A 142 20.01 25.85 -1.11
N LYS A 143 19.64 24.56 -1.21
CA LYS A 143 20.43 23.44 -0.68
C LYS A 143 21.24 22.71 -1.73
N VAL A 144 21.15 23.10 -3.01
CA VAL A 144 21.95 22.47 -4.08
C VAL A 144 23.45 22.66 -3.86
N ASP A 145 23.88 23.75 -3.22
CA ASP A 145 25.30 23.97 -2.84
C ASP A 145 25.87 22.81 -1.99
N LEU A 146 25.03 22.17 -1.16
CA LEU A 146 25.45 21.05 -0.32
C LEU A 146 25.83 19.81 -1.14
N TRP A 147 25.41 19.75 -2.41
CA TRP A 147 25.83 18.71 -3.35
C TRP A 147 27.34 18.73 -3.57
N LYS A 148 27.98 19.89 -3.63
CA LYS A 148 29.43 20.01 -3.79
C LYS A 148 30.20 19.55 -2.55
N VAL A 149 29.59 19.70 -1.37
CA VAL A 149 30.21 19.37 -0.08
C VAL A 149 30.14 17.88 0.24
N GLY A 150 28.96 17.27 0.07
CA GLY A 150 28.69 15.89 0.50
C GLY A 150 28.17 14.96 -0.59
N GLY A 151 28.09 15.43 -1.83
CA GLY A 151 27.57 14.67 -2.96
C GLY A 151 26.06 14.40 -2.88
N ARG A 152 25.62 13.51 -3.77
CA ARG A 152 24.22 13.08 -3.93
C ARG A 152 23.56 12.65 -2.62
N ASN A 153 24.21 11.75 -1.87
CA ASN A 153 23.59 11.13 -0.70
C ASN A 153 23.36 12.15 0.42
N TYR A 154 24.30 13.08 0.61
CA TYR A 154 24.15 14.16 1.58
C TYR A 154 23.01 15.10 1.19
N PHE A 155 22.92 15.47 -0.08
CA PHE A 155 21.80 16.27 -0.58
C PHE A 155 20.45 15.59 -0.34
N VAL A 156 20.31 14.31 -0.68
CA VAL A 156 19.08 13.53 -0.45
C VAL A 156 18.69 13.54 1.04
N LEU A 157 19.65 13.32 1.94
CA LEU A 157 19.39 13.32 3.39
C LEU A 157 18.87 14.67 3.91
N ILE A 158 19.33 15.79 3.33
CA ILE A 158 18.89 17.14 3.73
C ILE A 158 17.55 17.50 3.10
N VAL A 159 17.29 17.08 1.86
CA VAL A 159 16.05 17.45 1.16
C VAL A 159 14.84 16.65 1.63
N ILE A 160 15.00 15.38 2.01
CA ILE A 160 13.91 14.56 2.56
C ILE A 160 13.14 15.28 3.70
N PRO A 161 13.77 15.78 4.78
CA PRO A 161 13.04 16.43 5.87
C PRO A 161 12.37 17.73 5.44
N ILE A 162 12.93 18.49 4.49
CA ILE A 162 12.33 19.71 3.93
C ILE A 162 10.99 19.37 3.28
N VAL A 163 11.01 18.44 2.32
CA VAL A 163 9.78 18.07 1.60
C VAL A 163 8.81 17.33 2.51
N ARG A 164 9.29 16.50 3.44
CA ARG A 164 8.42 15.76 4.38
C ARG A 164 7.66 16.70 5.32
N LYS A 165 8.27 17.81 5.74
CA LYS A 165 7.59 18.84 6.55
C LYS A 165 6.39 19.42 5.82
N GLU A 166 6.59 19.87 4.57
CA GLU A 166 5.50 20.38 3.72
C GLU A 166 4.46 19.29 3.43
N PHE A 167 4.91 18.07 3.12
CA PHE A 167 4.03 16.93 2.85
C PHE A 167 3.08 16.64 4.01
N THR A 168 3.58 16.69 5.24
CA THR A 168 2.78 16.43 6.44
C THR A 168 1.64 17.45 6.56
N SER A 169 1.96 18.73 6.34
CA SER A 169 0.99 19.83 6.35
C SER A 169 -0.05 19.69 5.22
N VAL A 170 0.42 19.48 3.99
CA VAL A 170 -0.43 19.36 2.79
C VAL A 170 -1.35 18.15 2.87
N LEU A 171 -0.82 16.99 3.27
CA LEU A 171 -1.62 15.77 3.35
C LEU A 171 -2.69 15.89 4.43
N ARG A 172 -2.35 16.46 5.59
CA ARG A 172 -3.32 16.71 6.66
C ARG A 172 -4.49 17.58 6.17
N ALA A 173 -4.18 18.65 5.45
CA ALA A 173 -5.21 19.52 4.87
C ALA A 173 -6.10 18.74 3.88
N LYS A 174 -5.52 18.07 2.89
CA LYS A 174 -6.29 17.32 1.87
C LYS A 174 -7.16 16.21 2.46
N LEU A 175 -6.68 15.48 3.46
CA LEU A 175 -7.47 14.43 4.10
C LEU A 175 -8.64 15.01 4.94
N SER A 176 -8.50 16.23 5.44
CA SER A 176 -9.52 16.91 6.23
C SER A 176 -10.59 17.60 5.36
N GLU A 177 -10.32 17.81 4.07
CA GLU A 177 -11.25 18.47 3.13
C GLU A 177 -12.48 17.62 2.81
N ASP A 178 -12.33 16.29 2.74
CA ASP A 178 -13.43 15.37 2.39
C ASP A 178 -13.96 14.63 3.63
N ALA A 179 -15.21 14.93 3.98
CA ALA A 179 -15.89 14.31 5.12
C ALA A 179 -15.99 12.77 5.01
N ASN A 180 -16.08 12.21 3.80
CA ASN A 180 -16.09 10.76 3.61
C ASN A 180 -14.71 10.15 3.89
N VAL A 181 -13.64 10.86 3.54
CA VAL A 181 -12.27 10.46 3.88
C VAL A 181 -12.10 10.48 5.39
N VAL A 182 -12.50 11.56 6.07
CA VAL A 182 -12.42 11.64 7.55
C VAL A 182 -13.19 10.51 8.22
N LYS A 183 -14.44 10.25 7.81
CA LYS A 183 -15.23 9.14 8.33
C LYS A 183 -14.55 7.78 8.09
N PHE A 184 -14.00 7.55 6.90
CA PHE A 184 -13.24 6.34 6.59
C PHE A 184 -12.02 6.20 7.51
N LEU A 185 -11.24 7.27 7.71
CA LEU A 185 -10.06 7.24 8.57
C LEU A 185 -10.43 6.93 10.03
N LYS A 186 -11.55 7.45 10.54
CA LYS A 186 -12.07 7.11 11.89
C LYS A 186 -12.30 5.61 12.05
N VAL A 187 -12.93 4.96 11.07
CA VAL A 187 -13.12 3.50 11.09
C VAL A 187 -11.79 2.75 11.01
N VAL A 188 -10.85 3.23 10.20
CA VAL A 188 -9.55 2.57 10.02
C VAL A 188 -8.70 2.65 11.29
N VAL A 189 -8.72 3.75 12.05
CA VAL A 189 -7.91 3.88 13.27
C VAL A 189 -8.43 3.07 14.46
N GLU A 190 -9.71 2.67 14.44
CA GLU A 190 -10.29 1.78 15.46
C GLU A 190 -9.75 0.35 15.38
N ASP A 191 -9.23 -0.08 14.22
CA ASP A 191 -8.63 -1.39 13.99
C ASP A 191 -7.16 -1.26 13.58
N GLN A 192 -6.26 -1.49 14.53
CA GLN A 192 -4.82 -1.35 14.32
C GLN A 192 -4.27 -2.30 13.25
N ILE A 193 -4.89 -3.48 13.04
CA ILE A 193 -4.47 -4.43 12.01
C ILE A 193 -4.84 -3.85 10.64
N LEU A 194 -6.07 -3.35 10.50
CA LEU A 194 -6.55 -2.69 9.28
C LEU A 194 -5.73 -1.43 8.96
N LEU A 195 -5.42 -0.60 9.95
CA LEU A 195 -4.58 0.58 9.80
C LEU A 195 -3.21 0.21 9.23
N ASN A 196 -2.54 -0.79 9.82
CA ASN A 196 -1.24 -1.26 9.37
C ASN A 196 -1.30 -1.81 7.93
N GLU A 197 -2.33 -2.59 7.59
CA GLU A 197 -2.55 -3.12 6.25
C GLU A 197 -2.68 -1.97 5.22
N LYS A 198 -3.56 -1.00 5.50
CA LYS A 198 -3.81 0.14 4.61
C LYS A 198 -2.58 1.01 4.44
N VAL A 199 -1.90 1.36 5.53
CA VAL A 199 -0.66 2.14 5.49
C VAL A 199 0.42 1.44 4.67
N SER A 200 0.65 0.13 4.89
CA SER A 200 1.62 -0.63 4.09
C SER A 200 1.29 -0.57 2.60
N LYS A 201 0.01 -0.79 2.26
CA LYS A 201 -0.46 -0.75 0.87
C LYS A 201 -0.23 0.61 0.22
N TYR A 202 -0.49 1.71 0.95
CA TYR A 202 -0.28 3.06 0.43
C TYR A 202 1.20 3.38 0.23
N VAL A 203 2.06 2.98 1.17
CA VAL A 203 3.52 3.14 1.01
C VAL A 203 4.03 2.38 -0.21
N ASP A 204 3.61 1.13 -0.40
CA ASP A 204 4.05 0.31 -1.52
C ASP A 204 3.55 0.88 -2.86
N ALA A 205 2.31 1.37 -2.91
CA ALA A 205 1.77 2.03 -4.09
C ALA A 205 2.55 3.31 -4.45
N VAL A 206 2.85 4.16 -3.46
CA VAL A 206 3.62 5.39 -3.67
C VAL A 206 5.05 5.10 -4.15
N ARG A 207 5.73 4.10 -3.59
CA ARG A 207 7.09 3.71 -3.99
C ARG A 207 7.18 3.25 -5.44
N SER A 208 6.10 2.67 -5.95
CA SER A 208 6.01 2.20 -7.33
C SER A 208 5.34 3.17 -8.29
N TYR A 209 4.83 4.30 -7.81
CA TYR A 209 4.25 5.33 -8.64
C TYR A 209 5.30 5.93 -9.58
N ASP A 210 4.90 6.26 -10.81
CA ASP A 210 5.75 6.96 -11.77
C ASP A 210 5.86 8.44 -11.38
N VAL A 211 6.97 8.78 -10.74
CA VAL A 211 7.28 10.15 -10.29
C VAL A 211 8.03 10.97 -11.34
N GLU A 212 8.37 10.42 -12.51
CA GLU A 212 9.13 11.14 -13.53
C GLU A 212 8.47 12.46 -13.99
N PRO A 213 7.13 12.54 -14.17
CA PRO A 213 6.49 13.80 -14.48
C PRO A 213 6.73 14.86 -13.40
N ILE A 214 6.69 14.46 -12.13
CA ILE A 214 6.91 15.34 -10.98
C ILE A 214 8.38 15.77 -10.91
N VAL A 215 9.32 14.83 -11.10
CA VAL A 215 10.76 15.12 -11.12
C VAL A 215 11.10 16.13 -12.19
N ARG A 216 10.61 15.95 -13.43
CA ARG A 216 10.85 16.89 -14.52
C ARG A 216 10.33 18.29 -14.20
N GLU A 217 9.15 18.39 -13.61
CA GLU A 217 8.58 19.66 -13.18
C GLU A 217 9.44 20.33 -12.09
N ILE A 218 9.91 19.57 -11.09
CA ILE A 218 10.77 20.09 -10.02
C ILE A 218 12.11 20.57 -10.58
N VAL A 219 12.78 19.77 -11.43
CA VAL A 219 14.07 20.13 -12.04
C VAL A 219 13.94 21.44 -12.80
N GLN A 220 12.90 21.58 -13.63
CA GLN A 220 12.65 22.80 -14.39
C GLN A 220 12.42 24.01 -13.47
N ARG A 221 11.71 23.86 -12.35
CA ARG A 221 11.44 24.99 -11.47
C ARG A 221 12.63 25.33 -10.57
N VAL A 222 13.40 24.34 -10.12
CA VAL A 222 14.64 24.55 -9.36
C VAL A 222 15.68 25.26 -10.23
N SER A 223 15.84 24.87 -11.49
CA SER A 223 16.79 25.53 -12.41
C SER A 223 16.45 26.99 -12.70
N ASN A 224 15.18 27.37 -12.51
CA ASN A 224 14.68 28.74 -12.66
C ASN A 224 14.50 29.48 -11.32
N SER A 225 14.79 28.87 -10.18
CA SER A 225 14.66 29.52 -8.88
C SER A 225 15.75 30.58 -8.70
N ARG A 226 15.37 31.73 -8.12
CA ARG A 226 16.32 32.79 -7.76
C ARG A 226 17.26 32.39 -6.63
N ASN A 227 16.92 31.33 -5.89
CA ASN A 227 17.71 30.82 -4.78
C ASN A 227 18.76 29.80 -5.22
N LEU A 228 18.81 29.44 -6.51
CA LEU A 228 19.84 28.59 -7.07
C LEU A 228 21.10 29.41 -7.37
N ALA A 229 22.22 29.06 -6.75
CA ALA A 229 23.51 29.64 -7.13
C ALA A 229 23.86 29.24 -8.57
N PHE A 230 24.29 30.22 -9.39
CA PHE A 230 24.57 30.02 -10.82
C PHE A 230 25.56 28.87 -11.09
N GLU A 231 26.55 28.73 -10.22
CA GLU A 231 27.58 27.69 -10.27
C GLU A 231 27.07 26.26 -10.03
N ASN A 232 25.80 26.07 -9.68
CA ASN A 232 25.17 24.76 -9.47
C ASN A 232 24.21 24.37 -10.59
N LYS A 233 24.09 25.18 -11.63
CA LYS A 233 23.15 24.91 -12.72
C LYS A 233 23.40 23.57 -13.40
N ASP A 234 24.68 23.26 -13.66
CA ASP A 234 25.10 21.98 -14.26
C ASP A 234 24.73 20.77 -13.38
N VAL A 235 24.71 20.95 -12.05
CA VAL A 235 24.28 19.89 -11.13
C VAL A 235 22.80 19.62 -11.31
N VAL A 236 21.97 20.67 -11.32
CA VAL A 236 20.50 20.54 -11.47
C VAL A 236 20.11 19.92 -12.80
N GLU A 237 20.82 20.26 -13.87
CA GLU A 237 20.59 19.73 -15.22
C GLU A 237 21.10 18.28 -15.39
N SER A 238 21.84 17.75 -14.41
CA SER A 238 22.38 16.40 -14.48
C SER A 238 21.32 15.31 -14.25
N GLN A 239 21.54 14.15 -14.86
CA GLN A 239 20.73 12.95 -14.60
C GLN A 239 20.80 12.52 -13.13
N SER A 240 21.96 12.70 -12.48
CA SER A 240 22.16 12.31 -11.08
C SER A 240 21.27 13.10 -10.13
N PHE A 241 21.02 14.37 -10.43
CA PHE A 241 20.10 15.21 -9.65
C PHE A 241 18.65 14.76 -9.82
N SER A 242 18.24 14.42 -11.04
CA SER A 242 16.91 13.83 -11.29
C SER A 242 16.72 12.51 -10.53
N GLU A 243 17.73 11.66 -10.49
CA GLU A 243 17.72 10.41 -9.71
C GLU A 243 17.68 10.67 -8.19
N ALA A 244 18.37 11.70 -7.71
CA ALA A 244 18.30 12.10 -6.30
C ALA A 244 16.90 12.57 -5.91
N LEU A 245 16.26 13.39 -6.75
CA LEU A 245 14.88 13.82 -6.52
C LEU A 245 13.91 12.63 -6.55
N ARG A 246 14.09 11.67 -7.47
CA ARG A 246 13.29 10.44 -7.48
C ARG A 246 13.37 9.70 -6.14
N ASP A 247 14.57 9.54 -5.58
CA ASP A 247 14.79 8.89 -4.29
C ASP A 247 14.16 9.66 -3.14
N VAL A 248 14.28 11.00 -3.14
CA VAL A 248 13.60 11.88 -2.19
C VAL A 248 12.10 11.62 -2.23
N LEU A 249 11.48 11.76 -3.41
CA LEU A 249 10.02 11.67 -3.56
C LEU A 249 9.46 10.33 -3.08
N LYS A 250 10.14 9.23 -3.41
CA LYS A 250 9.75 7.87 -3.00
C LYS A 250 9.98 7.59 -1.52
N SER A 251 10.76 8.44 -0.83
CA SER A 251 11.09 8.29 0.59
C SER A 251 10.26 9.20 1.50
N ILE A 252 9.45 10.11 0.97
CA ILE A 252 8.65 11.05 1.77
C ILE A 252 7.58 10.30 2.58
N ALA A 253 6.77 9.48 1.92
CA ALA A 253 5.66 8.75 2.52
C ALA A 253 6.14 7.45 3.16
N THR A 254 6.52 7.51 4.44
CA THR A 254 6.82 6.32 5.26
C THR A 254 5.59 5.83 5.99
N ALA A 255 5.60 4.57 6.42
CA ALA A 255 4.51 4.00 7.22
C ALA A 255 4.26 4.83 8.49
N SER A 256 5.33 5.19 9.20
CA SER A 256 5.25 6.03 10.39
C SER A 256 4.62 7.41 10.10
N THR A 257 5.03 8.08 9.02
CA THR A 257 4.53 9.42 8.67
C THR A 257 3.05 9.36 8.31
N LEU A 258 2.64 8.40 7.48
CA LEU A 258 1.24 8.25 7.08
C LEU A 258 0.37 7.87 8.27
N GLN A 259 0.83 6.95 9.13
CA GLN A 259 0.07 6.53 10.31
C GLN A 259 -0.16 7.70 11.27
N THR A 260 0.87 8.50 11.56
CA THR A 260 0.73 9.71 12.38
C THR A 260 -0.32 10.66 11.82
N ILE A 261 -0.23 10.98 10.52
CA ILE A 261 -1.17 11.92 9.88
C ILE A 261 -2.60 11.38 9.89
N ILE A 262 -2.79 10.09 9.58
CA ILE A 262 -4.11 9.45 9.59
C ILE A 262 -4.74 9.50 10.99
N VAL A 263 -3.98 9.17 12.03
CA VAL A 263 -4.45 9.20 13.42
C VAL A 263 -4.81 10.62 13.85
N GLU A 264 -3.98 11.61 13.50
CA GLU A 264 -4.26 13.02 13.79
C GLU A 264 -5.55 13.50 13.12
N VAL A 265 -5.73 13.24 11.82
CA VAL A 265 -6.92 13.66 11.07
C VAL A 265 -8.18 12.97 11.60
N ALA A 266 -8.11 11.68 11.91
CA ALA A 266 -9.23 10.94 12.49
C ALA A 266 -9.63 11.48 13.88
N SER A 267 -8.66 11.98 14.64
CA SER A 267 -8.85 12.47 16.01
C SER A 267 -9.20 13.96 16.10
N ALA A 268 -9.05 14.72 15.01
CA ALA A 268 -9.23 16.18 14.97
C ALA A 268 -10.71 16.63 14.88
N SER A 269 -11.69 15.75 15.11
CA SER A 269 -13.13 16.07 15.00
C SER A 269 -13.99 15.27 15.97
#